data_AF-A0A349E7B0-F1
#
_entry.id   AF-A0A349E7B0-F1
#
_cell.length_a   1.000
_cell.length_b   1.000
_cell.length_c   1.000
_cell.angle_alpha   90.00
_cell.angle_beta   90.00
_cell.angle_gamma   90.00
#
_symmetry.space_group_name_H-M   'P 1'
#
loop_
_entity.id
_entity.type
_entity.pdbx_description
1 polymer ?
#
loop_
_entity_poly.entity_id
_entity_poly.type
_entity_poly.pdbx_seq_one_letter_code
_entity_poly.pdbx_strand_id
1 'polypeptide(L)' 'DAWTERMAKGMDAVMVNVMNGINAMPAKGLCMTCSEDDLLSLVNYMSSQ' A
#
# COMPACT_ATOMS: atom_id res chain seq x y z
N ASP A 1 8.95 13.68 -0.43
CA ASP A 1 9.04 12.43 0.37
C ASP A 1 8.92 11.21 -0.52
N ALA A 2 9.38 10.04 -0.06
CA ALA A 2 9.32 8.82 -0.88
C ALA A 2 7.88 8.45 -1.30
N TRP A 3 6.87 8.93 -0.57
CA TRP A 3 5.45 8.70 -0.84
C TRP A 3 4.83 9.65 -1.86
N THR A 4 5.44 10.81 -2.13
CA THR A 4 4.84 11.83 -3.01
C THR A 4 4.54 11.29 -4.41
N GLU A 5 5.51 10.61 -5.05
CA GLU A 5 5.33 10.04 -6.39
C GLU A 5 4.41 8.80 -6.39
N ARG A 6 4.35 8.07 -5.28
CA ARG A 6 3.48 6.88 -5.14
C ARG A 6 2.03 7.33 -5.05
N MET A 7 1.77 8.35 -4.23
CA MET A 7 0.45 8.93 -4.03
C MET A 7 -0.06 9.72 -5.24
N ALA A 8 0.82 10.16 -6.15
CA ALA A 8 0.42 10.79 -7.41
C ALA A 8 -0.46 9.89 -8.30
N LYS A 9 -0.39 8.56 -8.11
CA LYS A 9 -1.25 7.59 -8.81
C LYS A 9 -2.65 7.45 -8.20
N GLY A 10 -2.88 8.04 -7.02
CA GLY A 10 -4.11 7.87 -6.24
C GLY A 10 -4.07 6.64 -5.32
N MET A 11 -4.87 6.69 -4.25
CA MET A 11 -4.90 5.65 -3.22
C MET A 11 -5.32 4.29 -3.79
N ASP A 12 -6.35 4.25 -4.64
CA ASP A 12 -6.87 3.00 -5.20
C ASP A 12 -5.80 2.24 -5.99
N ALA A 13 -5.02 2.96 -6.81
CA ALA A 13 -3.93 2.37 -7.60
C ALA A 13 -2.79 1.87 -6.72
N VAL A 14 -2.51 2.54 -5.60
CA VAL A 14 -1.55 2.06 -4.60
C VAL A 14 -2.08 0.78 -3.95
N MET A 15 -3.35 0.76 -3.59
CA MET A 15 -3.97 -0.36 -2.88
C MET A 15 -4.06 -1.63 -3.74
N VAL A 16 -4.26 -1.49 -5.06
CA VAL A 16 -4.13 -2.61 -6.02
C VAL A 16 -2.73 -3.25 -5.96
N ASN A 17 -1.66 -2.44 -5.89
CA ASN A 17 -0.30 -2.96 -5.77
C ASN A 17 -0.04 -3.58 -4.39
N VAL A 18 -0.66 -3.04 -3.33
CA VAL A 18 -0.55 -3.61 -1.98
C VAL A 18 -1.20 -5.00 -1.93
N MET A 19 -2.38 -5.17 -2.54
CA MET A 19 -3.08 -6.45 -2.56
C MET A 19 -2.39 -7.48 -3.44
N ASN A 20 -1.94 -7.09 -4.64
CA ASN A 20 -1.40 -8.02 -5.63
C ASN A 20 0.13 -8.19 -5.57
N GLY A 21 0.83 -7.27 -4.91
CA GLY A 21 2.28 -7.15 -4.99
C GLY A 21 2.75 -6.45 -6.28
N ILE A 22 3.97 -5.93 -6.25
CA ILE A 22 4.64 -5.32 -7.41
C ILE A 22 6.16 -5.43 -7.28
N ASN A 23 6.83 -5.98 -8.29
CA ASN A 23 8.29 -6.19 -8.31
C ASN A 23 8.78 -6.92 -7.04
N ALA A 24 9.57 -6.24 -6.20
CA ALA A 24 10.10 -6.77 -4.94
C ALA A 24 9.15 -6.65 -3.74
N MET A 25 7.96 -6.08 -3.93
CA MET A 25 6.93 -5.97 -2.89
C MET A 25 5.98 -7.17 -2.96
N PRO A 26 5.96 -8.06 -1.95
CA PRO A 26 5.03 -9.18 -1.91
C PRO A 26 3.58 -8.73 -1.73
N ALA A 27 2.66 -9.55 -2.23
CA ALA A 27 1.23 -9.38 -1.99
C ALA A 27 0.93 -9.26 -0.48
N LYS A 28 0.05 -8.31 -0.13
CA LYS A 28 -0.39 -7.98 1.23
C LYS A 28 0.77 -7.66 2.20
N GLY A 29 1.96 -7.33 1.70
CA GLY A 29 3.14 -7.06 2.53
C GLY A 29 3.52 -8.22 3.46
N LEU A 30 3.28 -9.48 3.02
CA LEU A 30 3.43 -10.71 3.81
C LEU A 30 2.45 -10.85 4.99
N CYS A 31 1.48 -9.94 5.15
CA CYS A 31 0.41 -10.06 6.13
C CYS A 31 -0.82 -10.74 5.52
N MET A 32 -0.84 -12.07 5.52
CA MET A 32 -1.95 -12.83 4.95
C MET A 32 -3.26 -12.68 5.75
N THR A 33 -3.14 -12.40 7.05
CA THR A 33 -4.26 -12.21 7.98
C THR A 33 -4.80 -10.77 8.02
N CYS A 34 -4.09 -9.80 7.44
CA CYS A 34 -4.57 -8.41 7.41
C CYS A 34 -5.78 -8.29 6.48
N SER A 35 -6.78 -7.54 6.94
CA SER A 35 -7.90 -7.10 6.11
C SER A 35 -7.46 -5.99 5.15
N GLU A 36 -8.29 -5.69 4.16
CA GLU A 36 -8.03 -4.57 3.25
C GLU A 36 -8.01 -3.22 4.00
N ASP A 37 -8.89 -3.05 5.00
CA ASP A 37 -8.96 -1.85 5.83
C ASP A 37 -7.70 -1.67 6.70
N ASP A 38 -7.13 -2.76 7.22
CA ASP A 38 -5.86 -2.72 7.97
C ASP A 38 -4.72 -2.22 7.09
N LEU A 39 -4.66 -2.72 5.85
CA LEU A 39 -3.63 -2.35 4.89
C LEU A 39 -3.81 -0.91 4.40
N LEU A 40 -5.05 -0.47 4.16
CA LEU A 40 -5.37 0.91 3.81
C LEU A 40 -4.93 1.88 4.91
N SER A 41 -5.24 1.54 6.17
CA SER A 41 -4.84 2.34 7.34
C SER A 41 -3.32 2.42 7.47
N LEU A 42 -2.62 1.31 7.23
CA LEU A 42 -1.16 1.27 7.25
C LEU A 42 -0.55 2.14 6.13
N VAL A 43 -1.09 2.07 4.91
CA VAL A 43 -0.63 2.90 3.79
C VAL A 43 -0.85 4.38 4.09
N ASN A 44 -2.01 4.75 4.63
CA ASN A 44 -2.30 6.12 5.07
C ASN A 44 -1.26 6.59 6.09
N TYR A 45 -1.00 5.80 7.13
CA TYR A 45 0.00 6.11 8.14
C TYR A 45 1.40 6.32 7.53
N MET A 46 1.85 5.39 6.68
CA MET A 46 3.17 5.48 6.03
C MET A 46 3.27 6.67 5.09
N SER A 47 2.20 7.01 4.38
CA SER A 47 2.17 8.12 3.41
C SER A 47 2.04 9.51 4.06
N SER A 48 1.67 9.57 5.33
CA SER A 48 1.51 10.80 6.11
C SER A 48 2.80 11.29 6.79
N GLN A 49 3.88 10.51 6.68
CA GLN A 49 5.20 10.77 7.25
C GLN A 49 6.13 11.39 6.20
#